data_AF-A0A3Q1BKN5-F1
#
_entry.id   AF-A0A3Q1BKN5-F1
#
_cell.length_a   1.000
_cell.length_b   1.000
_cell.length_c   1.000
_cell.angle_alpha   90.00
_cell.angle_beta   90.00
_cell.angle_gamma   90.00
#
_symmetry.space_group_name_H-M   'P 1'
#
loop_
_entity.id
_entity.type
_entity.pdbx_description
1 polymer ?
#
loop_
_entity_poly.entity_id
_entity_poly.type
_entity_poly.pdbx_seq_one_letter_code
_entity_poly.pdbx_strand_id
1 'polypeptide(L)'
;MLVKLSMEFGSGRTAMVTQGAAMDEPPSRPTWSRQIEFTLAGIGCAVGLGNVWRFPYLCYRSGGGAFLVPYLLMLFVLGIPLLYMELAIGQYTRRGPVHALASVCPLLKGVGIASVAISFIMCIYYNVVITWALYYLFSSFQAPLPWQNCNNTWNTPNCTAHAINGSNFSSTASQEFFKYKMLEQTDGVHEAGTLRWQLFLILILAWILIYLCIFKGVKSTGKVVYFTALFPYVILIALLINNVQLPGATDGITYFIVPEWDKLRSVDVWVNAAAQIFNSIGIGFGSLLAMSSYNSFNNNILKDTLTISIINSLTSILAGFVIFSAFGYMSYLQGIPIRQLAVDGPGLVYIVYPQAFANMPVAQLWAVMFFFMLLCLGLDSEFAMVEVMVTSLMDAFHRDLMNIFRRKEFFVLAICGVACLLGIPCVMQVGIYVFQLMDHYTAIVSIMFLAFFEVIAICWSYGVTRLSANVKEMNGSRPNIFFRVCWLVVAPVLITVILIFSIIQFKPARYEQYVFPSWAQGVGWCIALASIIWIPLGAIHTLWLLPGTLLQKLKLSITPFALNGKSKMPYYERGGPDGHPGIAVISSNTELPEKPLSQTKF
;
A
#
# COMPACT_ATOMS: atom_id res chain seq x y z
N MET A 1 46.56 67.20 -6.90
CA MET A 1 46.31 65.79 -6.54
C MET A 1 44.80 65.64 -6.39
N LEU A 2 44.04 65.60 -7.49
CA LEU A 2 43.61 64.39 -8.24
C LEU A 2 42.64 63.56 -7.38
N VAL A 3 41.31 63.46 -7.61
CA VAL A 3 40.47 63.65 -8.81
C VAL A 3 39.03 64.08 -8.39
N LYS A 4 38.47 65.04 -9.14
CA LYS A 4 37.06 65.48 -9.24
C LYS A 4 36.22 64.49 -10.06
N LEU A 5 34.90 64.43 -9.86
CA LEU A 5 33.83 64.50 -10.90
C LEU A 5 32.52 63.97 -10.29
N SER A 6 31.67 64.83 -9.72
CA SER A 6 30.58 65.62 -10.34
C SER A 6 29.32 64.82 -10.62
N MET A 7 28.26 65.15 -9.87
CA MET A 7 26.88 64.77 -10.13
C MET A 7 26.35 65.51 -11.37
N GLU A 8 25.70 64.78 -12.29
CA GLU A 8 24.74 65.34 -13.24
C GLU A 8 23.36 64.70 -12.99
N PHE A 9 22.37 65.56 -12.82
CA PHE A 9 20.95 65.22 -12.79
C PHE A 9 20.45 65.11 -14.24
N GLY A 10 19.98 63.93 -14.65
CA GLY A 10 19.27 63.71 -15.91
C GLY A 10 17.81 63.30 -15.64
N SER A 11 16.88 64.13 -16.10
CA SER A 11 15.43 63.91 -16.09
C SER A 11 15.02 62.62 -16.83
N GLY A 12 14.17 61.78 -16.23
CA GLY A 12 13.65 60.60 -16.93
C GLY A 12 12.68 59.73 -16.13
N ARG A 13 11.38 60.02 -16.30
CA ARG A 13 10.22 59.11 -16.15
C ARG A 13 9.97 58.47 -14.77
N THR A 14 8.94 58.99 -14.12
CA THR A 14 8.15 58.33 -13.08
C THR A 14 7.57 57.01 -13.61
N ALA A 15 8.21 55.89 -13.28
CA ALA A 15 7.58 54.57 -13.38
C ALA A 15 6.95 54.26 -12.02
N MET A 16 5.63 54.44 -11.93
CA MET A 16 4.84 53.84 -10.86
C MET A 16 5.02 52.32 -10.93
N VAL A 17 5.83 51.76 -10.03
CA VAL A 17 5.83 50.33 -9.74
C VAL A 17 4.49 50.02 -9.07
N THR A 18 3.51 49.62 -9.88
CA THR A 18 2.34 48.92 -9.38
C THR A 18 2.84 47.56 -8.89
N GLN A 19 3.07 47.45 -7.58
CA GLN A 19 3.09 46.16 -6.89
C GLN A 19 1.69 45.57 -6.99
N GLY A 20 1.39 44.93 -8.12
CA GLY A 20 0.38 43.90 -8.16
C GLY A 20 0.91 42.75 -7.31
N ALA A 21 0.31 42.53 -6.15
CA ALA A 21 0.46 41.29 -5.42
C ALA A 21 0.04 40.16 -6.36
N ALA A 22 1.01 39.48 -6.97
CA ALA A 22 0.76 38.23 -7.64
C ALA A 22 0.15 37.31 -6.58
N MET A 23 -1.14 36.99 -6.72
CA MET A 23 -1.74 35.89 -5.98
C MET A 23 -0.87 34.68 -6.24
N ASP A 24 -0.19 34.16 -5.21
CA ASP A 24 0.59 32.93 -5.29
C ASP A 24 -0.28 31.85 -5.94
N GLU A 25 -0.02 31.54 -7.21
CA GLU A 25 -0.56 30.34 -7.83
C GLU A 25 -0.09 29.17 -6.96
N PRO A 26 -1.00 28.25 -6.55
CA PRO A 26 -0.57 27.08 -5.81
C PRO A 26 0.50 26.37 -6.62
N PRO A 27 1.65 26.01 -6.02
CA PRO A 27 2.76 25.46 -6.76
C PRO A 27 2.30 24.25 -7.58
N SER A 28 2.72 24.21 -8.84
CA SER A 28 2.39 23.10 -9.74
C SER A 28 2.79 21.77 -9.08
N ARG A 29 1.85 20.82 -9.07
CA ARG A 29 2.07 19.51 -8.44
C ARG A 29 3.26 18.82 -9.11
N PRO A 30 4.25 18.32 -8.34
CA PRO A 30 5.39 17.64 -8.93
C PRO A 30 4.93 16.43 -9.75
N THR A 31 5.76 16.00 -10.68
CA THR A 31 5.52 14.78 -11.46
C THR A 31 6.69 13.82 -11.31
N TRP A 32 6.45 12.55 -11.61
CA TRP A 32 7.51 11.57 -11.79
C TRP A 32 8.50 12.05 -12.86
N SER A 33 9.79 11.76 -12.68
CA SER A 33 10.81 12.22 -13.63
C SER A 33 10.75 11.40 -14.92
N ARG A 34 10.41 10.12 -14.80
CA ARG A 34 10.15 9.20 -15.92
C ARG A 34 8.96 8.33 -15.59
N GLN A 35 8.19 7.95 -16.61
CA GLN A 35 6.99 7.12 -16.42
C GLN A 35 7.30 5.77 -15.77
N ILE A 36 8.43 5.16 -16.12
CA ILE A 36 8.85 3.88 -15.51
C ILE A 36 9.05 3.99 -13.99
N GLU A 37 9.38 5.17 -13.46
CA GLU A 37 9.51 5.37 -12.00
C GLU A 37 8.17 5.20 -11.30
N PHE A 38 7.07 5.67 -11.91
CA PHE A 38 5.71 5.41 -11.42
C PHE A 38 5.37 3.93 -11.51
N THR A 39 5.60 3.30 -12.67
CA THR A 39 5.25 1.88 -12.85
C THR A 39 6.04 1.00 -11.86
N LEU A 40 7.34 1.26 -11.65
CA LEU A 40 8.16 0.55 -10.67
C LEU A 40 7.74 0.84 -9.23
N ALA A 41 7.41 2.08 -8.89
CA ALA A 41 6.87 2.41 -7.57
C ALA A 41 5.53 1.71 -7.31
N GLY A 42 4.67 1.60 -8.34
CA GLY A 42 3.42 0.85 -8.26
C GLY A 42 3.65 -0.66 -8.10
N ILE A 43 4.65 -1.22 -8.80
CA ILE A 43 5.06 -2.63 -8.62
C ILE A 43 5.60 -2.84 -7.21
N GLY A 44 6.50 -1.99 -6.70
CA GLY A 44 7.05 -2.11 -5.35
C GLY A 44 5.99 -1.92 -4.26
N CYS A 45 4.99 -1.05 -4.49
CA CYS A 45 3.85 -0.89 -3.60
C CYS A 45 2.96 -2.15 -3.54
N ALA A 46 2.73 -2.80 -4.68
CA ALA A 46 1.88 -3.99 -4.77
C ALA A 46 2.61 -5.29 -4.38
N VAL A 47 3.90 -5.38 -4.71
CA VAL A 47 4.75 -6.52 -4.36
C VAL A 47 5.34 -6.27 -2.98
N GLY A 48 4.63 -6.73 -1.96
CA GLY A 48 5.05 -6.61 -0.56
C GLY A 48 5.37 -7.94 0.08
N LEU A 49 5.49 -7.92 1.41
CA LEU A 49 5.65 -9.11 2.24
C LEU A 49 4.52 -10.13 2.02
N GLY A 50 3.30 -9.62 1.75
CA GLY A 50 2.10 -10.41 1.43
C GLY A 50 2.32 -11.47 0.34
N ASN A 51 3.13 -11.16 -0.66
CA ASN A 51 3.45 -12.06 -1.77
C ASN A 51 4.32 -13.25 -1.34
N VAL A 52 5.19 -13.04 -0.35
CA VAL A 52 6.18 -14.05 0.12
C VAL A 52 5.63 -14.91 1.26
N TRP A 53 4.78 -14.35 2.13
CA TRP A 53 4.34 -15.05 3.34
C TRP A 53 2.87 -15.46 3.38
N ARG A 54 1.98 -14.72 2.73
CA ARG A 54 0.53 -14.87 2.86
C ARG A 54 -0.01 -15.63 1.66
N PHE A 55 0.42 -15.26 0.46
CA PHE A 55 0.02 -15.99 -0.75
C PHE A 55 0.40 -17.49 -0.69
N PRO A 56 1.66 -17.88 -0.36
CA PRO A 56 2.00 -19.30 -0.28
C PRO A 56 1.23 -20.02 0.83
N TYR A 57 1.02 -19.37 1.98
CA TYR A 57 0.20 -19.90 3.06
C TYR A 57 -1.27 -20.12 2.64
N LEU A 58 -1.86 -19.18 1.89
CA LEU A 58 -3.22 -19.31 1.39
C LEU A 58 -3.34 -20.42 0.36
N CYS A 59 -2.36 -20.57 -0.54
CA CYS A 59 -2.29 -21.71 -1.45
C CYS A 59 -2.23 -23.02 -0.66
N TYR A 60 -1.36 -23.07 0.35
CA TYR A 60 -1.18 -24.24 1.20
C TYR A 60 -2.49 -24.69 1.88
N ARG A 61 -3.21 -23.74 2.49
CA ARG A 61 -4.42 -24.01 3.27
C ARG A 61 -5.65 -24.24 2.38
N SER A 62 -5.64 -23.71 1.16
CA SER A 62 -6.80 -23.65 0.27
C SER A 62 -6.74 -24.63 -0.91
N GLY A 63 -5.95 -25.70 -0.79
CA GLY A 63 -5.93 -26.80 -1.76
C GLY A 63 -4.88 -26.67 -2.87
N GLY A 64 -3.75 -26.03 -2.57
CA GLY A 64 -2.61 -25.89 -3.49
C GLY A 64 -3.03 -25.18 -4.77
N GLY A 65 -2.86 -25.86 -5.90
CA GLY A 65 -3.16 -25.32 -7.22
C GLY A 65 -4.63 -24.97 -7.42
N ALA A 66 -5.54 -25.56 -6.64
CA ALA A 66 -6.96 -25.22 -6.70
C ALA A 66 -7.19 -23.74 -6.36
N PHE A 67 -6.44 -23.18 -5.41
CA PHE A 67 -6.55 -21.77 -5.00
C PHE A 67 -6.17 -20.78 -6.11
N LEU A 68 -5.37 -21.19 -7.09
CA LEU A 68 -4.98 -20.31 -8.21
C LEU A 68 -6.19 -19.94 -9.08
N VAL A 69 -7.20 -20.82 -9.18
CA VAL A 69 -8.42 -20.55 -9.95
C VAL A 69 -9.21 -19.35 -9.39
N PRO A 70 -9.68 -19.36 -8.12
CA PRO A 70 -10.37 -18.22 -7.54
C PRO A 70 -9.45 -17.00 -7.44
N TYR A 71 -8.16 -17.16 -7.17
CA TYR A 71 -7.21 -16.05 -7.14
C TYR A 71 -7.11 -15.31 -8.47
N LEU A 72 -6.87 -16.03 -9.58
CA LEU A 72 -6.77 -15.43 -10.92
C LEU A 72 -8.10 -14.88 -11.41
N LEU A 73 -9.23 -15.52 -11.05
CA LEU A 73 -10.54 -14.98 -11.38
C LEU A 73 -10.78 -13.66 -10.65
N MET A 74 -10.54 -13.59 -9.34
CA MET A 74 -10.67 -12.37 -8.54
C MET A 74 -9.71 -11.28 -9.02
N LEU A 75 -8.49 -11.63 -9.44
CA LEU A 75 -7.58 -10.68 -10.09
C LEU A 75 -8.22 -10.06 -11.34
N PHE A 76 -8.77 -10.88 -12.23
CA PHE A 76 -9.30 -10.42 -13.51
C PHE A 76 -10.60 -9.60 -13.36
N VAL A 77 -11.51 -10.01 -12.48
CA VAL A 77 -12.85 -9.41 -12.37
C VAL A 77 -12.95 -8.33 -11.27
N LEU A 78 -12.05 -8.33 -10.28
CA LEU A 78 -12.00 -7.33 -9.21
C LEU A 78 -10.67 -6.56 -9.22
N GLY A 79 -9.54 -7.24 -9.11
CA GLY A 79 -8.23 -6.61 -8.91
C GLY A 79 -7.87 -5.59 -9.99
N ILE A 80 -7.79 -6.03 -11.25
CA ILE A 80 -7.43 -5.18 -12.38
C ILE A 80 -8.46 -4.05 -12.59
N PRO A 81 -9.78 -4.31 -12.62
CA PRO A 81 -10.76 -3.23 -12.79
C PRO A 81 -10.70 -2.19 -11.67
N LEU A 82 -10.63 -2.60 -10.41
CA LEU A 82 -10.63 -1.66 -9.29
C LEU A 82 -9.33 -0.86 -9.21
N LEU A 83 -8.19 -1.47 -9.49
CA LEU A 83 -6.94 -0.73 -9.63
C LEU A 83 -7.04 0.30 -10.77
N TYR A 84 -7.61 -0.10 -11.92
CA TYR A 84 -7.77 0.83 -13.05
C TYR A 84 -8.62 2.04 -12.68
N MET A 85 -9.68 1.82 -11.90
CA MET A 85 -10.54 2.89 -11.36
C MET A 85 -9.76 3.84 -10.44
N GLU A 86 -9.02 3.32 -9.46
CA GLU A 86 -8.24 4.14 -8.53
C GLU A 86 -7.18 4.98 -9.24
N LEU A 87 -6.40 4.36 -10.14
CA LEU A 87 -5.37 5.07 -10.89
C LEU A 87 -5.97 6.15 -11.80
N ALA A 88 -7.13 5.87 -12.41
CA ALA A 88 -7.86 6.83 -13.23
C ALA A 88 -8.33 8.04 -12.42
N ILE A 89 -8.90 7.82 -11.24
CA ILE A 89 -9.35 8.90 -10.35
C ILE A 89 -8.15 9.72 -9.85
N GLY A 90 -7.09 9.06 -9.41
CA GLY A 90 -5.87 9.72 -8.93
C GLY A 90 -5.25 10.61 -10.00
N GLN A 91 -4.99 10.06 -11.20
CA GLN A 91 -4.40 10.80 -12.31
C GLN A 91 -5.31 11.93 -12.81
N TYR A 92 -6.63 11.71 -12.92
CA TYR A 92 -7.56 12.73 -13.40
C TYR A 92 -7.69 13.90 -12.43
N THR A 93 -7.88 13.62 -11.14
CA THR A 93 -8.09 14.66 -10.14
C THR A 93 -6.81 15.37 -9.73
N ARG A 94 -5.65 14.71 -9.87
CA ARG A 94 -4.34 15.18 -9.40
C ARG A 94 -4.35 15.59 -7.92
N ARG A 95 -5.07 14.83 -7.11
CA ARG A 95 -5.22 15.01 -5.67
C ARG A 95 -5.09 13.67 -4.94
N GLY A 96 -4.71 13.72 -3.66
CA GLY A 96 -4.74 12.58 -2.76
C GLY A 96 -6.18 12.11 -2.46
N PRO A 97 -6.32 10.95 -1.80
CA PRO A 97 -7.61 10.26 -1.63
C PRO A 97 -8.73 11.13 -1.05
N VAL A 98 -8.44 11.94 -0.04
CA VAL A 98 -9.42 12.81 0.63
C VAL A 98 -10.06 13.80 -0.36
N HIS A 99 -9.23 14.55 -1.09
CA HIS A 99 -9.71 15.57 -2.02
C HIS A 99 -10.24 14.98 -3.31
N ALA A 100 -9.68 13.86 -3.77
CA ALA A 100 -10.19 13.11 -4.91
C ALA A 100 -11.63 12.65 -4.64
N LEU A 101 -11.88 11.98 -3.52
CA LEU A 101 -13.22 11.47 -3.20
C LEU A 101 -14.19 12.59 -2.83
N ALA A 102 -13.73 13.68 -2.19
CA ALA A 102 -14.57 14.86 -1.98
C ALA A 102 -15.00 15.53 -3.31
N SER A 103 -14.16 15.47 -4.34
CA SER A 103 -14.48 16.03 -5.66
C SER A 103 -15.43 15.12 -6.45
N VAL A 104 -15.31 13.81 -6.27
CA VAL A 104 -16.10 12.77 -6.94
C VAL A 104 -17.49 12.63 -6.30
N CYS A 105 -17.54 12.43 -4.98
CA CYS A 105 -18.77 12.29 -4.20
C CYS A 105 -18.59 12.94 -2.81
N PRO A 106 -18.97 14.22 -2.63
CA PRO A 106 -18.88 14.92 -1.35
C PRO A 106 -19.46 14.18 -0.13
N LEU A 107 -20.54 13.42 -0.31
CA LEU A 107 -21.18 12.63 0.74
C LEU A 107 -20.22 11.56 1.29
N LEU A 108 -19.46 10.93 0.40
CA LEU A 108 -18.53 9.84 0.71
C LEU A 108 -17.08 10.33 0.81
N LYS A 109 -16.85 11.64 1.02
CA LYS A 109 -15.51 12.19 1.29
C LYS A 109 -14.82 11.51 2.48
N GLY A 110 -15.62 10.99 3.42
CA GLY A 110 -15.15 10.25 4.59
C GLY A 110 -14.39 8.97 4.23
N VAL A 111 -14.65 8.37 3.08
CA VAL A 111 -13.90 7.22 2.55
C VAL A 111 -12.45 7.60 2.31
N GLY A 112 -12.18 8.78 1.72
CA GLY A 112 -10.80 9.23 1.51
C GLY A 112 -10.06 9.51 2.83
N ILE A 113 -10.75 9.97 3.88
CA ILE A 113 -10.16 10.14 5.21
C ILE A 113 -9.92 8.78 5.86
N ALA A 114 -10.83 7.82 5.69
CA ALA A 114 -10.67 6.45 6.15
C ALA A 114 -9.47 5.75 5.48
N SER A 115 -9.24 5.96 4.17
CA SER A 115 -8.04 5.49 3.46
C SER A 115 -6.74 6.08 4.01
N VAL A 116 -6.77 7.33 4.47
CA VAL A 116 -5.64 7.95 5.16
C VAL A 116 -5.45 7.32 6.55
N ALA A 117 -6.51 7.21 7.35
CA ALA A 117 -6.44 6.65 8.70
C ALA A 117 -5.96 5.20 8.71
N ILE A 118 -6.46 4.36 7.78
CA ILE A 118 -6.06 2.96 7.68
C ILE A 118 -4.59 2.82 7.25
N SER A 119 -4.15 3.61 6.28
CA SER A 119 -2.76 3.61 5.83
C SER A 119 -1.81 4.08 6.93
N PHE A 120 -2.23 5.03 7.78
CA PHE A 120 -1.46 5.44 8.95
C PHE A 120 -1.33 4.33 10.00
N ILE A 121 -2.43 3.64 10.31
CA ILE A 121 -2.42 2.51 11.26
C ILE A 121 -1.52 1.39 10.72
N MET A 122 -1.61 1.10 9.41
CA MET A 122 -0.81 0.07 8.77
C MET A 122 0.68 0.40 8.76
N CYS A 123 1.05 1.63 8.42
CA CYS A 123 2.40 2.19 8.49
C CYS A 123 3.06 1.93 9.87
N ILE A 124 2.30 2.06 10.97
CA ILE A 124 2.82 1.80 12.32
C ILE A 124 3.26 0.35 12.52
N TYR A 125 2.41 -0.63 12.21
CA TYR A 125 2.72 -2.05 12.48
C TYR A 125 3.50 -2.73 11.35
N TYR A 126 3.36 -2.25 10.11
CA TYR A 126 4.08 -2.82 8.96
C TYR A 126 5.59 -2.57 9.08
N ASN A 127 6.00 -1.39 9.56
CA ASN A 127 7.41 -1.12 9.82
C ASN A 127 8.03 -1.98 10.95
N VAL A 128 7.19 -2.57 11.82
CA VAL A 128 7.66 -3.56 12.82
C VAL A 128 8.13 -4.83 12.11
N VAL A 129 7.50 -5.21 11.01
CA VAL A 129 7.95 -6.36 10.20
C VAL A 129 9.28 -6.06 9.53
N ILE A 130 9.47 -4.83 9.02
CA ILE A 130 10.76 -4.39 8.48
C ILE A 130 11.84 -4.43 9.58
N THR A 131 11.49 -4.02 10.80
CA THR A 131 12.37 -4.11 11.98
C THR A 131 12.79 -5.55 12.26
N TRP A 132 11.86 -6.49 12.18
CA TRP A 132 12.15 -7.92 12.32
C TRP A 132 13.06 -8.43 11.19
N ALA A 133 12.81 -8.03 9.95
CA ALA A 133 13.68 -8.39 8.81
C ALA A 133 15.11 -7.86 9.00
N LEU A 134 15.28 -6.62 9.47
CA LEU A 134 16.60 -6.05 9.80
C LEU A 134 17.28 -6.79 10.95
N TYR A 135 16.54 -7.16 12.00
CA TYR A 135 17.10 -7.95 13.11
C TYR A 135 17.68 -9.27 12.63
N TYR A 136 16.94 -10.00 11.79
CA TYR A 136 17.41 -11.25 11.20
C TYR A 136 18.53 -11.03 10.19
N LEU A 137 18.50 -9.94 9.40
CA LEU A 137 19.58 -9.59 8.49
C LEU A 137 20.90 -9.40 9.24
N PHE A 138 20.91 -8.61 10.32
CA PHE A 138 22.10 -8.43 11.14
C PHE A 138 22.55 -9.72 11.82
N SER A 139 21.60 -10.54 12.27
CA SER A 139 21.87 -11.84 12.87
C SER A 139 22.43 -12.87 11.86
N SER A 140 22.18 -12.67 10.56
CA SER A 140 22.63 -13.59 9.50
C SER A 140 24.12 -13.47 9.16
N PHE A 141 24.81 -12.43 9.63
CA PHE A 141 26.25 -12.23 9.42
C PHE A 141 27.14 -13.03 10.40
N GLN A 142 26.56 -13.95 11.17
CA GLN A 142 27.26 -14.79 12.13
C GLN A 142 27.31 -16.25 11.65
N ALA A 143 28.39 -16.96 11.97
CA ALA A 143 28.56 -18.38 11.68
C ALA A 143 28.88 -19.14 12.98
N PRO A 144 28.06 -20.14 13.38
CA PRO A 144 26.81 -20.61 12.76
C PRO A 144 25.66 -19.60 12.87
N LEU A 145 24.55 -19.82 12.13
CA LEU A 145 23.36 -18.97 12.27
C LEU A 145 22.76 -19.13 13.67
N PRO A 146 22.25 -18.06 14.32
CA PRO A 146 21.75 -18.14 15.70
C PRO A 146 20.57 -19.11 15.91
N TRP A 147 19.76 -19.35 14.87
CA TRP A 147 18.61 -20.25 14.88
C TRP A 147 18.94 -21.67 14.38
N GLN A 148 20.23 -22.00 14.21
CA GLN A 148 20.65 -23.29 13.66
C GLN A 148 20.63 -24.43 14.70
N ASN A 149 20.98 -24.13 15.94
CA ASN A 149 21.19 -25.13 16.99
C ASN A 149 20.40 -24.80 18.26
N CYS A 150 20.14 -25.81 19.09
CA CYS A 150 19.50 -25.69 20.41
C CYS A 150 20.47 -25.44 21.57
N ASN A 151 21.74 -25.15 21.30
CA ASN A 151 22.78 -24.97 22.32
C ASN A 151 23.05 -23.49 22.61
N ASN A 152 22.00 -22.71 22.88
CA ASN A 152 22.11 -21.30 23.22
C ASN A 152 21.50 -21.00 24.60
N THR A 153 21.84 -19.85 25.16
CA THR A 153 21.38 -19.44 26.50
C THR A 153 19.87 -19.20 26.61
N TRP A 154 19.19 -18.97 25.49
CA TRP A 154 17.74 -18.79 25.42
C TRP A 154 16.98 -20.09 25.14
N ASN A 155 17.68 -21.20 24.86
CA ASN A 155 17.02 -22.43 24.51
C ASN A 155 16.49 -23.16 25.74
N THR A 156 15.32 -23.79 25.59
CA THR A 156 14.74 -24.63 26.64
C THR A 156 15.23 -26.08 26.51
N PRO A 157 15.11 -26.91 27.57
CA PRO A 157 15.43 -28.34 27.48
C PRO A 157 14.60 -29.12 26.44
N ASN A 158 13.47 -28.56 26.01
CA ASN A 158 12.58 -29.17 25.02
C ASN A 158 12.94 -28.77 23.56
N CYS A 159 13.99 -27.97 23.37
CA CYS A 159 14.43 -27.58 22.05
C CYS A 159 14.96 -28.78 21.26
N THR A 160 14.53 -28.90 20.01
CA THR A 160 14.97 -29.96 19.10
C THR A 160 15.43 -29.38 17.76
N ALA A 161 16.48 -29.98 17.19
CA ALA A 161 16.96 -29.63 15.84
C ALA A 161 16.03 -30.19 14.75
N HIS A 162 15.31 -31.28 15.06
CA HIS A 162 14.34 -31.93 14.20
C HIS A 162 12.97 -31.88 14.87
N ALA A 163 11.91 -31.55 14.14
CA ALA A 163 10.56 -31.71 14.67
C ALA A 163 10.29 -33.22 14.81
N ILE A 164 10.28 -33.73 16.04
CA ILE A 164 10.08 -35.16 16.29
C ILE A 164 8.57 -35.44 16.31
N ASN A 165 8.12 -36.38 15.49
CA ASN A 165 6.74 -36.89 15.53
C ASN A 165 6.41 -37.37 16.96
N GLY A 166 5.45 -36.72 17.61
CA GLY A 166 4.74 -37.31 18.76
C GLY A 166 4.99 -36.72 20.14
N SER A 167 5.74 -35.62 20.30
CA SER A 167 5.70 -34.86 21.57
C SER A 167 5.01 -33.52 21.38
N ASN A 168 3.91 -33.28 22.11
CA ASN A 168 3.21 -31.99 22.16
C ASN A 168 4.05 -30.86 22.80
N PHE A 169 5.34 -31.10 23.08
CA PHE A 169 6.20 -30.26 23.89
C PHE A 169 7.53 -29.89 23.24
N SER A 170 7.90 -30.40 22.06
CA SER A 170 9.16 -30.04 21.41
C SER A 170 9.04 -28.83 20.48
N SER A 171 9.85 -27.80 20.72
CA SER A 171 10.02 -26.61 19.87
C SER A 171 11.28 -26.70 19.03
N THR A 172 11.29 -26.07 17.85
CA THR A 172 12.49 -26.00 16.99
C THR A 172 13.43 -24.88 17.44
N ALA A 173 14.73 -24.99 17.12
CA ALA A 173 15.71 -23.93 17.40
C ALA A 173 15.28 -22.56 16.85
N SER A 174 14.66 -22.54 15.66
CA SER A 174 14.16 -21.29 15.05
C SER A 174 12.91 -20.73 15.73
N GLN A 175 12.01 -21.59 16.23
CA GLN A 175 10.86 -21.15 17.02
C GLN A 175 11.32 -20.49 18.32
N GLU A 176 12.26 -21.11 19.03
CA GLU A 176 12.79 -20.58 20.28
C GLU A 176 13.62 -19.32 20.08
N PHE A 177 14.37 -19.22 18.99
CA PHE A 177 15.06 -17.98 18.64
C PHE A 177 14.07 -16.82 18.46
N PHE A 178 12.99 -17.02 17.69
CA PHE A 178 11.98 -15.98 17.50
C PHE A 178 11.29 -15.60 18.82
N LYS A 179 10.82 -16.61 19.57
CA LYS A 179 10.03 -16.41 20.79
C LYS A 179 10.84 -15.90 21.98
N TYR A 180 11.95 -16.57 22.30
CA TYR A 180 12.70 -16.34 23.54
C TYR A 180 13.91 -15.44 23.37
N LYS A 181 14.54 -15.38 22.18
CA LYS A 181 15.70 -14.50 21.97
C LYS A 181 15.31 -13.15 21.39
N MET A 182 14.60 -13.16 20.27
CA MET A 182 14.28 -11.92 19.56
C MET A 182 13.17 -11.16 20.29
N LEU A 183 11.99 -11.77 20.41
CA LEU A 183 10.83 -11.13 21.02
C LEU A 183 10.91 -11.06 22.55
N GLU A 184 11.49 -12.08 23.20
CA GLU A 184 11.33 -12.32 24.65
C GLU A 184 9.86 -12.22 25.05
N GLN A 185 9.01 -12.91 24.31
CA GLN A 185 7.57 -12.77 24.32
C GLN A 185 6.95 -13.01 25.72
N THR A 186 5.98 -12.19 26.11
CA THR A 186 5.17 -12.42 27.32
C THR A 186 4.13 -13.52 27.13
N ASP A 187 3.58 -14.04 28.23
CA ASP A 187 2.54 -15.09 28.18
C ASP A 187 1.20 -14.60 27.61
N GLY A 188 0.97 -13.28 27.56
CA GLY A 188 -0.23 -12.71 26.97
C GLY A 188 -0.30 -11.19 27.12
N VAL A 189 -1.44 -10.63 26.73
CA VAL A 189 -1.68 -9.18 26.72
C VAL A 189 -1.87 -8.54 28.11
N HIS A 190 -1.97 -9.35 29.17
CA HIS A 190 -2.12 -8.86 30.54
C HIS A 190 -0.84 -8.22 31.08
N GLU A 191 0.30 -8.61 30.53
CA GLU A 191 1.61 -8.10 30.91
C GLU A 191 2.26 -7.48 29.67
N ALA A 192 2.53 -6.17 29.75
CA ALA A 192 3.21 -5.47 28.67
C ALA A 192 4.68 -5.90 28.52
N GLY A 193 5.27 -6.40 29.62
CA GLY A 193 6.68 -6.71 29.72
C GLY A 193 7.56 -5.46 29.61
N THR A 194 8.80 -5.65 29.19
CA THR A 194 9.80 -4.59 29.04
C THR A 194 10.04 -4.21 27.57
N LEU A 195 10.65 -3.05 27.34
CA LEU A 195 11.04 -2.62 26.00
C LEU A 195 12.24 -3.44 25.50
N ARG A 196 12.12 -4.06 24.32
CA ARG A 196 13.25 -4.72 23.66
C ARG A 196 14.15 -3.68 23.02
N TRP A 197 15.16 -3.20 23.75
CA TRP A 197 16.07 -2.14 23.30
C TRP A 197 16.71 -2.42 21.93
N GLN A 198 17.05 -3.67 21.64
CA GLN A 198 17.59 -4.06 20.34
C GLN A 198 16.58 -3.82 19.21
N LEU A 199 15.32 -4.25 19.38
CA LEU A 199 14.27 -4.02 18.40
C LEU A 199 13.91 -2.54 18.29
N PHE A 200 13.91 -1.80 19.40
CA PHE A 200 13.65 -0.36 19.40
C PHE A 200 14.71 0.43 18.61
N LEU A 201 16.00 0.12 18.79
CA LEU A 201 17.07 0.76 18.01
C LEU A 201 16.97 0.42 16.51
N ILE A 202 16.59 -0.82 16.19
CA ILE A 202 16.40 -1.25 14.80
C ILE A 202 15.14 -0.62 14.20
N LEU A 203 14.09 -0.39 14.99
CA LEU A 203 12.89 0.35 14.56
C LEU A 203 13.23 1.78 14.17
N ILE A 204 14.06 2.46 14.99
CA ILE A 204 14.58 3.78 14.65
C ILE A 204 15.37 3.72 13.34
N LEU A 205 16.25 2.73 13.17
CA LEU A 205 17.00 2.53 11.94
C LEU A 205 16.08 2.32 10.73
N ALA A 206 15.03 1.51 10.87
CA ALA A 206 14.05 1.28 9.82
C ALA A 206 13.37 2.59 9.38
N TRP A 207 12.93 3.41 10.35
CA TRP A 207 12.37 4.74 10.07
C TRP A 207 13.36 5.71 9.42
N ILE A 208 14.64 5.66 9.79
CA ILE A 208 15.69 6.44 9.14
C ILE A 208 15.83 6.00 7.67
N LEU A 209 15.87 4.69 7.39
CA LEU A 209 15.93 4.17 6.02
C LEU A 209 14.72 4.61 5.19
N ILE A 210 13.51 4.50 5.75
CA ILE A 210 12.28 4.94 5.09
C ILE A 210 12.35 6.44 4.79
N TYR A 211 12.68 7.26 5.78
CA TYR A 211 12.83 8.71 5.61
C TYR A 211 13.80 9.07 4.48
N LEU A 212 14.97 8.43 4.44
CA LEU A 212 15.96 8.65 3.38
C LEU A 212 15.46 8.24 1.99
N CYS A 213 14.53 7.29 1.89
CA CYS A 213 13.90 6.92 0.62
C CYS A 213 12.92 8.00 0.14
N ILE A 214 12.20 8.67 1.05
CA ILE A 214 11.05 9.54 0.71
C ILE A 214 11.25 11.04 0.93
N PHE A 215 12.35 11.48 1.55
CA PHE A 215 12.49 12.88 2.00
C PHE A 215 12.25 13.93 0.90
N LYS A 216 12.60 13.65 -0.36
CA LYS A 216 12.30 14.53 -1.52
C LYS A 216 11.01 14.16 -2.29
N GLY A 217 10.12 13.38 -1.68
CA GLY A 217 8.93 12.80 -2.29
C GLY A 217 9.24 11.92 -3.51
N VAL A 218 8.30 11.91 -4.48
CA VAL A 218 8.39 11.10 -5.71
C VAL A 218 9.71 11.22 -6.50
N LYS A 219 10.47 12.32 -6.34
CA LYS A 219 11.79 12.49 -6.97
C LYS A 219 12.88 11.61 -6.35
N SER A 220 12.82 11.37 -5.03
CA SER A 220 13.71 10.43 -4.34
C SER A 220 13.21 9.01 -4.50
N THR A 221 11.91 8.80 -4.20
CA THR A 221 11.24 7.50 -4.31
C THR A 221 11.45 6.88 -5.69
N GLY A 222 11.25 7.66 -6.76
CA GLY A 222 11.42 7.20 -8.14
C GLY A 222 12.84 6.73 -8.49
N LYS A 223 13.87 7.12 -7.73
CA LYS A 223 15.25 6.63 -7.92
C LYS A 223 15.53 5.37 -7.11
N VAL A 224 15.03 5.32 -5.87
CA VAL A 224 15.24 4.18 -4.97
C VAL A 224 14.58 2.91 -5.54
N VAL A 225 13.38 3.04 -6.10
CA VAL A 225 12.59 1.91 -6.63
C VAL A 225 13.27 1.13 -7.77
N TYR A 226 14.25 1.71 -8.47
CA TYR A 226 15.03 0.96 -9.45
C TYR A 226 15.80 -0.19 -8.81
N PHE A 227 16.28 -0.01 -7.58
CA PHE A 227 16.97 -1.05 -6.86
C PHE A 227 15.99 -1.89 -6.04
N THR A 228 15.19 -1.24 -5.18
CA THR A 228 14.34 -1.93 -4.21
C THR A 228 13.23 -2.75 -4.86
N ALA A 229 12.67 -2.32 -5.99
CA ALA A 229 11.65 -3.10 -6.68
C ALA A 229 12.25 -4.22 -7.55
N LEU A 230 13.45 -4.05 -8.11
CA LEU A 230 14.04 -5.03 -9.04
C LEU A 230 14.90 -6.10 -8.36
N PHE A 231 15.63 -5.73 -7.31
CA PHE A 231 16.56 -6.64 -6.64
C PHE A 231 15.90 -7.89 -6.03
N PRO A 232 14.68 -7.83 -5.46
CA PRO A 232 13.96 -9.01 -5.01
C PRO A 232 13.81 -10.10 -6.06
N TYR A 233 13.64 -9.75 -7.34
CA TYR A 233 13.53 -10.73 -8.42
C TYR A 233 14.84 -11.50 -8.65
N VAL A 234 15.98 -10.82 -8.52
CA VAL A 234 17.30 -11.48 -8.61
C VAL A 234 17.42 -12.53 -7.51
N ILE A 235 16.99 -12.19 -6.30
CA ILE A 235 17.06 -13.09 -5.13
C ILE A 235 16.07 -14.25 -5.27
N LEU A 236 14.82 -13.99 -5.67
CA LEU A 236 13.82 -15.04 -5.88
C LEU A 236 14.27 -16.05 -6.93
N ILE A 237 14.86 -15.58 -8.05
CA ILE A 237 15.38 -16.47 -9.10
C ILE A 237 16.56 -17.28 -8.58
N ALA A 238 17.51 -16.65 -7.87
CA ALA A 238 18.66 -17.35 -7.30
C ALA A 238 18.26 -18.42 -6.28
N LEU A 239 17.32 -18.09 -5.38
CA LEU A 239 16.76 -19.04 -4.42
C LEU A 239 16.00 -20.16 -5.12
N LEU A 240 15.24 -19.87 -6.17
CA LEU A 240 14.54 -20.90 -6.93
C LEU A 240 15.54 -21.90 -7.53
N ILE A 241 16.57 -21.41 -8.21
CA ILE A 241 17.61 -22.24 -8.84
C ILE A 241 18.29 -23.14 -7.81
N ASN A 242 18.62 -22.61 -6.63
CA ASN A 242 19.20 -23.40 -5.54
C ASN A 242 18.21 -24.44 -5.01
N ASN A 243 16.99 -24.02 -4.69
CA ASN A 243 16.02 -24.89 -4.02
C ASN A 243 15.59 -26.07 -4.89
N VAL A 244 15.42 -25.88 -6.20
CA VAL A 244 15.02 -26.99 -7.10
C VAL A 244 16.09 -28.07 -7.25
N GLN A 245 17.34 -27.78 -6.87
CA GLN A 245 18.43 -28.77 -6.87
C GLN A 245 18.48 -29.58 -5.58
N LEU A 246 17.75 -29.16 -4.53
CA LEU A 246 17.72 -29.84 -3.24
C LEU A 246 16.81 -31.08 -3.29
N PRO A 247 17.14 -32.15 -2.54
CA PRO A 247 16.31 -33.35 -2.50
C PRO A 247 14.92 -33.06 -1.92
N GLY A 248 13.87 -33.67 -2.46
CA GLY A 248 12.48 -33.45 -2.00
C GLY A 248 11.83 -32.14 -2.47
N ALA A 249 12.56 -31.25 -3.15
CA ALA A 249 11.98 -30.00 -3.67
C ALA A 249 10.81 -30.24 -4.64
N THR A 250 10.86 -31.34 -5.41
CA THR A 250 9.78 -31.77 -6.31
C THR A 250 8.48 -32.07 -5.58
N ASP A 251 8.54 -32.62 -4.38
CA ASP A 251 7.35 -32.96 -3.58
C ASP A 251 6.66 -31.68 -3.10
N GLY A 252 7.47 -30.70 -2.69
CA GLY A 252 7.04 -29.34 -2.38
C GLY A 252 6.31 -28.67 -3.54
N ILE A 253 6.93 -28.65 -4.71
CA ILE A 253 6.34 -28.05 -5.93
C ILE A 253 5.07 -28.81 -6.35
N THR A 254 5.07 -30.13 -6.25
CA THR A 254 3.89 -30.95 -6.56
C THR A 254 2.74 -30.59 -5.63
N TYR A 255 3.00 -30.41 -4.34
CA TYR A 255 2.00 -29.93 -3.38
C TYR A 255 1.43 -28.55 -3.76
N PHE A 256 2.29 -27.66 -4.27
CA PHE A 256 1.86 -26.31 -4.69
C PHE A 256 0.95 -26.34 -5.93
N ILE A 257 1.26 -27.17 -6.94
CA ILE A 257 0.59 -27.13 -8.24
C ILE A 257 -0.61 -28.07 -8.31
N VAL A 258 -0.56 -29.22 -7.65
CA VAL A 258 -1.63 -30.23 -7.75
C VAL A 258 -2.90 -29.72 -7.06
N PRO A 259 -4.03 -29.59 -7.78
CA PRO A 259 -5.24 -28.99 -7.22
C PRO A 259 -6.07 -29.99 -6.41
N GLU A 260 -6.45 -29.60 -5.20
CA GLU A 260 -7.48 -30.29 -4.41
C GLU A 260 -8.87 -29.69 -4.72
N TRP A 261 -9.53 -30.20 -5.77
CA TRP A 261 -10.78 -29.64 -6.31
C TRP A 261 -11.92 -29.51 -5.30
N ASP A 262 -11.99 -30.39 -4.30
CA ASP A 262 -13.03 -30.34 -3.26
C ASP A 262 -12.98 -29.04 -2.44
N LYS A 263 -11.80 -28.40 -2.32
CA LYS A 263 -11.64 -27.14 -1.60
C LYS A 263 -12.36 -25.98 -2.28
N LEU A 264 -12.56 -26.02 -3.60
CA LEU A 264 -13.27 -24.96 -4.33
C LEU A 264 -14.75 -24.82 -3.95
N ARG A 265 -15.34 -25.85 -3.34
CA ARG A 265 -16.71 -25.80 -2.82
C ARG A 265 -16.84 -24.95 -1.56
N SER A 266 -15.72 -24.67 -0.88
CA SER A 266 -15.72 -23.83 0.32
C SER A 266 -15.71 -22.35 -0.05
N VAL A 267 -16.68 -21.59 0.50
CA VAL A 267 -16.76 -20.13 0.34
C VAL A 267 -15.52 -19.44 0.90
N ASP A 268 -14.91 -19.99 1.96
CA ASP A 268 -13.71 -19.43 2.60
C ASP A 268 -12.56 -19.28 1.60
N VAL A 269 -12.43 -20.20 0.65
CA VAL A 269 -11.38 -20.18 -0.38
C VAL A 269 -11.55 -18.97 -1.30
N TRP A 270 -12.79 -18.63 -1.67
CA TRP A 270 -13.10 -17.48 -2.51
C TRP A 270 -12.94 -16.14 -1.78
N VAL A 271 -13.37 -16.09 -0.51
CA VAL A 271 -13.19 -14.91 0.35
C VAL A 271 -11.69 -14.64 0.57
N ASN A 272 -10.90 -15.69 0.87
CA ASN A 272 -9.46 -15.57 1.02
C ASN A 272 -8.76 -15.13 -0.27
N ALA A 273 -9.18 -15.65 -1.43
CA ALA A 273 -8.65 -15.23 -2.72
C ALA A 273 -8.91 -13.73 -2.98
N ALA A 274 -10.14 -13.26 -2.75
CA ALA A 274 -10.47 -11.85 -2.89
C ALA A 274 -9.69 -10.98 -1.89
N ALA A 275 -9.69 -11.35 -0.61
CA ALA A 275 -8.95 -10.62 0.44
C ALA A 275 -7.44 -10.53 0.13
N GLN A 276 -6.86 -11.58 -0.46
CA GLN A 276 -5.48 -11.57 -0.92
C GLN A 276 -5.27 -10.58 -2.08
N ILE A 277 -6.19 -10.51 -3.05
CA ILE A 277 -6.08 -9.56 -4.16
C ILE A 277 -6.17 -8.11 -3.67
N PHE A 278 -7.11 -7.80 -2.78
CA PHE A 278 -7.24 -6.45 -2.18
C PHE A 278 -5.99 -6.06 -1.41
N ASN A 279 -5.53 -6.92 -0.50
CA ASN A 279 -4.37 -6.66 0.34
C ASN A 279 -3.05 -6.64 -0.44
N SER A 280 -2.92 -7.47 -1.48
CA SER A 280 -1.69 -7.54 -2.28
C SER A 280 -1.58 -6.36 -3.22
N ILE A 281 -2.60 -6.06 -4.03
CA ILE A 281 -2.52 -4.89 -4.93
C ILE A 281 -2.54 -3.58 -4.13
N GLY A 282 -3.19 -3.58 -2.97
CA GLY A 282 -3.32 -2.40 -2.13
C GLY A 282 -4.52 -1.53 -2.49
N ILE A 283 -5.62 -2.16 -2.93
CA ILE A 283 -6.88 -1.48 -3.29
C ILE A 283 -7.57 -1.00 -2.01
N GLY A 284 -8.01 0.26 -1.99
CA GLY A 284 -8.66 0.91 -0.86
C GLY A 284 -7.72 1.71 0.04
N PHE A 285 -6.42 1.41 0.07
CA PHE A 285 -5.46 2.16 0.91
C PHE A 285 -5.25 3.60 0.42
N GLY A 286 -5.55 3.88 -0.85
CA GLY A 286 -5.30 5.17 -1.47
C GLY A 286 -3.83 5.41 -1.82
N SER A 287 -2.93 4.45 -1.61
CA SER A 287 -1.51 4.49 -1.99
C SER A 287 -1.32 4.67 -3.47
N LEU A 288 -1.94 3.82 -4.28
CA LEU A 288 -1.83 3.86 -5.74
C LEU A 288 -2.61 5.04 -6.35
N LEU A 289 -3.72 5.46 -5.72
CA LEU A 289 -4.41 6.72 -6.02
C LEU A 289 -3.48 7.93 -5.76
N ALA A 290 -2.82 7.99 -4.61
CA ALA A 290 -1.87 9.05 -4.28
C ALA A 290 -0.66 9.06 -5.25
N MET A 291 -0.08 7.90 -5.58
CA MET A 291 1.03 7.84 -6.54
C MET A 291 0.63 8.26 -7.96
N SER A 292 -0.53 7.81 -8.45
CA SER A 292 -1.01 8.16 -9.80
C SER A 292 -1.39 9.62 -9.94
N SER A 293 -1.76 10.30 -8.86
CA SER A 293 -2.01 11.74 -8.90
C SER A 293 -0.77 12.57 -9.28
N TYR A 294 0.44 12.00 -9.19
CA TYR A 294 1.71 12.59 -9.65
C TYR A 294 2.03 12.26 -11.13
N ASN A 295 1.19 11.49 -11.83
CA ASN A 295 1.38 11.24 -13.25
C ASN A 295 1.09 12.47 -14.10
N SER A 296 1.61 12.46 -15.33
CA SER A 296 1.14 13.38 -16.37
C SER A 296 -0.30 13.04 -16.75
N PHE A 297 -1.07 14.04 -17.16
CA PHE A 297 -2.51 13.89 -17.43
C PHE A 297 -2.80 12.87 -18.54
N ASN A 298 -1.96 12.83 -19.59
CA ASN A 298 -2.10 11.95 -20.75
C ASN A 298 -1.36 10.62 -20.61
N ASN A 299 -0.95 10.23 -19.40
CA ASN A 299 -0.25 8.97 -19.21
C ASN A 299 -1.18 7.76 -19.42
N ASN A 300 -0.66 6.70 -20.05
CA ASN A 300 -1.43 5.48 -20.32
C ASN A 300 -1.65 4.63 -19.06
N ILE A 301 -2.70 4.99 -18.33
CA ILE A 301 -3.13 4.33 -17.09
C ILE A 301 -3.37 2.83 -17.27
N LEU A 302 -4.00 2.41 -18.38
CA LEU A 302 -4.35 1.00 -18.57
C LEU A 302 -3.10 0.12 -18.68
N LYS A 303 -2.07 0.60 -19.37
CA LYS A 303 -0.78 -0.08 -19.46
C LYS A 303 -0.16 -0.25 -18.07
N ASP A 304 -0.17 0.81 -17.26
CA ASP A 304 0.37 0.76 -15.91
C ASP A 304 -0.43 -0.20 -15.01
N THR A 305 -1.76 -0.12 -15.04
CA THR A 305 -2.63 -1.06 -14.30
C THR A 305 -2.30 -2.51 -14.64
N LEU A 306 -2.29 -2.87 -15.93
CA LEU A 306 -2.02 -4.24 -16.35
C LEU A 306 -0.62 -4.69 -15.92
N THR A 307 0.38 -3.82 -16.09
CA THR A 307 1.76 -4.12 -15.71
C THR A 307 1.89 -4.38 -14.21
N ILE A 308 1.35 -3.50 -13.37
CA ILE A 308 1.39 -3.63 -11.90
C ILE A 308 0.66 -4.90 -11.46
N SER A 309 -0.58 -5.13 -11.91
CA SER A 309 -1.38 -6.27 -11.47
C SER A 309 -0.82 -7.62 -11.92
N ILE A 310 -0.32 -7.72 -13.15
CA ILE A 310 0.24 -8.96 -13.69
C ILE A 310 1.55 -9.28 -12.98
N ILE A 311 2.47 -8.31 -12.88
CA ILE A 311 3.75 -8.52 -12.19
C ILE A 311 3.50 -8.90 -10.74
N ASN A 312 2.61 -8.21 -10.03
CA ASN A 312 2.25 -8.55 -8.65
C ASN A 312 1.85 -10.03 -8.46
N SER A 313 1.00 -10.52 -9.36
CA SER A 313 0.49 -11.90 -9.29
C SER A 313 1.54 -12.92 -9.72
N LEU A 314 2.34 -12.61 -10.74
CA LEU A 314 3.47 -13.44 -11.15
C LEU A 314 4.52 -13.55 -10.04
N THR A 315 4.79 -12.47 -9.31
CA THR A 315 5.72 -12.49 -8.17
C THR A 315 5.18 -13.35 -7.03
N SER A 316 3.87 -13.30 -6.76
CA SER A 316 3.23 -14.18 -5.77
C SER A 316 3.41 -15.66 -6.14
N ILE A 317 3.18 -16.00 -7.42
CA ILE A 317 3.35 -17.37 -7.92
C ILE A 317 4.83 -17.80 -7.86
N LEU A 318 5.75 -16.93 -8.30
CA LEU A 318 7.19 -17.17 -8.25
C LEU A 318 7.67 -17.39 -6.80
N ALA A 319 7.24 -16.54 -5.87
CA ALA A 319 7.51 -16.72 -4.46
C ALA A 319 6.96 -18.07 -3.99
N GLY A 320 5.73 -18.43 -4.36
CA GLY A 320 5.15 -19.76 -4.13
C GLY A 320 6.10 -20.90 -4.52
N PHE A 321 6.65 -20.89 -5.74
CA PHE A 321 7.65 -21.89 -6.15
C PHE A 321 8.90 -21.92 -5.26
N VAL A 322 9.45 -20.76 -4.92
CA VAL A 322 10.63 -20.65 -4.02
C VAL A 322 10.32 -21.23 -2.64
N ILE A 323 9.16 -20.90 -2.09
CA ILE A 323 8.72 -21.31 -0.75
C ILE A 323 8.46 -22.80 -0.70
N PHE A 324 7.65 -23.32 -1.61
CA PHE A 324 7.25 -24.71 -1.60
C PHE A 324 8.41 -25.64 -1.93
N SER A 325 9.35 -25.25 -2.80
CA SER A 325 10.58 -26.02 -3.04
C SER A 325 11.44 -26.12 -1.77
N ALA A 326 11.59 -25.04 -0.99
CA ALA A 326 12.27 -25.07 0.30
C ALA A 326 11.54 -25.97 1.33
N PHE A 327 10.20 -25.96 1.35
CA PHE A 327 9.42 -26.83 2.24
C PHE A 327 9.50 -28.30 1.84
N GLY A 328 9.58 -28.60 0.55
CA GLY A 328 9.84 -29.96 0.06
C GLY A 328 11.18 -30.50 0.59
N TYR A 329 12.23 -29.69 0.52
CA TYR A 329 13.53 -30.04 1.10
C TYR A 329 13.47 -30.25 2.62
N MET A 330 12.79 -29.35 3.33
CA MET A 330 12.62 -29.46 4.78
C MET A 330 11.83 -30.71 5.18
N SER A 331 10.76 -31.03 4.43
CA SER A 331 9.96 -32.23 4.60
C SER A 331 10.80 -33.50 4.39
N TYR A 332 11.65 -33.51 3.36
CA TYR A 332 12.58 -34.62 3.10
C TYR A 332 13.58 -34.83 4.24
N LEU A 333 14.17 -33.76 4.78
CA LEU A 333 15.12 -33.87 5.89
C LEU A 333 14.48 -34.31 7.21
N GLN A 334 13.26 -33.87 7.48
CA GLN A 334 12.60 -34.11 8.77
C GLN A 334 11.70 -35.35 8.76
N GLY A 335 11.37 -35.90 7.59
CA GLY A 335 10.40 -36.99 7.45
C GLY A 335 8.98 -36.60 7.85
N ILE A 336 8.66 -35.30 7.85
CA ILE A 336 7.36 -34.76 8.24
C ILE A 336 6.61 -34.30 6.99
N PRO A 337 5.32 -34.62 6.83
CA PRO A 337 4.53 -34.13 5.71
C PRO A 337 4.52 -32.59 5.64
N ILE A 338 4.61 -32.04 4.42
CA ILE A 338 4.53 -30.59 4.16
C ILE A 338 3.30 -29.95 4.85
N ARG A 339 2.20 -30.70 4.95
CA ARG A 339 0.95 -30.35 5.67
C ARG A 339 1.08 -30.03 7.17
N GLN A 340 2.24 -30.23 7.77
CA GLN A 340 2.50 -29.89 9.17
C GLN A 340 3.58 -28.81 9.34
N LEU A 341 4.22 -28.38 8.24
CA LEU A 341 5.34 -27.42 8.27
C LEU A 341 4.91 -25.95 8.17
N ALA A 342 3.72 -25.65 7.63
CA ALA A 342 3.33 -24.26 7.39
C ALA A 342 2.67 -23.63 8.62
N VAL A 343 3.17 -22.46 9.01
CA VAL A 343 2.65 -21.62 10.08
C VAL A 343 2.01 -20.37 9.47
N ASP A 344 0.92 -19.87 10.03
CA ASP A 344 0.27 -18.64 9.56
C ASP A 344 1.11 -17.39 9.90
N GLY A 345 0.91 -16.32 9.12
CA GLY A 345 1.45 -14.99 9.41
C GLY A 345 2.99 -14.91 9.44
N PRO A 346 3.55 -14.04 10.32
CA PRO A 346 5.00 -13.82 10.43
C PRO A 346 5.82 -15.09 10.72
N GLY A 347 5.19 -16.11 11.31
CA GLY A 347 5.86 -17.39 11.61
C GLY A 347 6.43 -18.06 10.37
N LEU A 348 5.79 -17.95 9.21
CA LEU A 348 6.33 -18.51 7.96
C LEU A 348 7.71 -17.92 7.64
N VAL A 349 7.84 -16.60 7.82
CA VAL A 349 9.04 -15.84 7.45
C VAL A 349 10.14 -15.91 8.49
N TYR A 350 9.80 -15.83 9.76
CA TYR A 350 10.77 -15.70 10.85
C TYR A 350 11.04 -17.02 11.58
N ILE A 351 10.27 -18.07 11.30
CA ILE A 351 10.47 -19.39 11.91
C ILE A 351 10.77 -20.43 10.84
N VAL A 352 9.90 -20.58 9.84
CA VAL A 352 10.01 -21.70 8.90
C VAL A 352 11.15 -21.51 7.88
N TYR A 353 11.27 -20.33 7.25
CA TYR A 353 12.40 -20.10 6.32
C TYR A 353 13.77 -20.10 6.98
N PRO A 354 13.98 -19.46 8.15
CA PRO A 354 15.29 -19.47 8.79
C PRO A 354 15.71 -20.90 9.14
N GLN A 355 14.75 -21.73 9.56
CA GLN A 355 14.97 -23.16 9.74
C GLN A 355 15.33 -23.88 8.44
N ALA A 356 14.69 -23.56 7.30
CA ALA A 356 15.07 -24.12 6.01
C ALA A 356 16.49 -23.71 5.60
N PHE A 357 16.84 -22.42 5.71
CA PHE A 357 18.18 -21.91 5.36
C PHE A 357 19.28 -22.50 6.22
N ALA A 358 19.02 -22.71 7.50
CA ALA A 358 19.97 -23.35 8.42
C ALA A 358 20.40 -24.75 7.98
N ASN A 359 19.59 -25.42 7.15
CA ASN A 359 19.87 -26.73 6.60
C ASN A 359 20.44 -26.69 5.18
N MET A 360 20.41 -25.54 4.49
CA MET A 360 20.96 -25.39 3.15
C MET A 360 22.49 -25.24 3.16
N PRO A 361 23.19 -25.68 2.10
CA PRO A 361 24.60 -25.38 1.95
C PRO A 361 24.80 -23.86 1.86
N VAL A 362 25.81 -23.33 2.54
CA VAL A 362 26.09 -21.88 2.61
C VAL A 362 24.92 -21.07 3.23
N ALA A 363 24.38 -21.58 4.34
CA ALA A 363 23.21 -21.03 5.04
C ALA A 363 23.20 -19.50 5.22
N GLN A 364 24.35 -18.90 5.56
CA GLN A 364 24.49 -17.46 5.78
C GLN A 364 24.17 -16.65 4.52
N LEU A 365 24.62 -17.11 3.35
CA LEU A 365 24.37 -16.42 2.07
C LEU A 365 22.87 -16.34 1.80
N TRP A 366 22.17 -17.46 1.93
CA TRP A 366 20.72 -17.54 1.68
C TRP A 366 19.93 -16.72 2.69
N ALA A 367 20.30 -16.76 3.97
CA ALA A 367 19.67 -15.95 5.00
C ALA A 367 19.86 -14.44 4.74
N VAL A 368 21.10 -13.98 4.45
CA VAL A 368 21.38 -12.57 4.13
C VAL A 368 20.59 -12.13 2.90
N MET A 369 20.63 -12.91 1.81
CA MET A 369 19.87 -12.58 0.60
C MET A 369 18.37 -12.51 0.88
N PHE A 370 17.80 -13.49 1.58
CA PHE A 370 16.37 -13.52 1.86
C PHE A 370 15.92 -12.35 2.75
N PHE A 371 16.61 -12.07 3.85
CA PHE A 371 16.22 -10.97 4.73
C PHE A 371 16.48 -9.59 4.12
N PHE A 372 17.47 -9.47 3.25
CA PHE A 372 17.65 -8.26 2.44
C PHE A 372 16.55 -8.07 1.40
N MET A 373 16.09 -9.15 0.76
CA MET A 373 14.91 -9.12 -0.11
C MET A 373 13.68 -8.61 0.66
N LEU A 374 13.42 -9.15 1.85
CA LEU A 374 12.29 -8.73 2.68
C LEU A 374 12.38 -7.26 3.09
N LEU A 375 13.59 -6.76 3.36
CA LEU A 375 13.82 -5.34 3.60
C LEU A 375 13.42 -4.51 2.37
N CYS A 376 13.84 -4.88 1.16
CA CYS A 376 13.47 -4.16 -0.07
C CYS A 376 11.95 -4.16 -0.30
N LEU A 377 11.30 -5.32 -0.20
CA LEU A 377 9.85 -5.46 -0.34
C LEU A 377 9.08 -4.66 0.71
N GLY A 378 9.60 -4.64 1.95
CA GLY A 378 9.03 -3.86 3.04
C GLY A 378 9.13 -2.36 2.79
N LEU A 379 10.32 -1.87 2.43
CA LEU A 379 10.56 -0.45 2.19
C LEU A 379 9.65 0.13 1.09
N ASP A 380 9.42 -0.64 0.02
CA ASP A 380 8.61 -0.18 -1.10
C ASP A 380 7.13 0.03 -0.73
N SER A 381 6.56 -0.91 0.02
CA SER A 381 5.20 -0.79 0.53
C SER A 381 5.08 0.32 1.59
N GLU A 382 6.09 0.47 2.44
CA GLU A 382 6.08 1.40 3.55
C GLU A 382 6.15 2.86 3.10
N PHE A 383 7.03 3.19 2.14
CA PHE A 383 7.03 4.54 1.59
C PHE A 383 5.70 4.90 0.93
N ALA A 384 5.00 3.92 0.34
CA ALA A 384 3.73 4.15 -0.32
C ALA A 384 2.68 4.63 0.67
N MET A 385 2.60 3.96 1.83
CA MET A 385 1.70 4.31 2.92
C MET A 385 2.03 5.68 3.53
N VAL A 386 3.32 5.98 3.73
CA VAL A 386 3.74 7.32 4.20
C VAL A 386 3.39 8.40 3.17
N GLU A 387 3.56 8.13 1.86
CA GLU A 387 3.22 9.10 0.81
C GLU A 387 1.72 9.41 0.79
N VAL A 388 0.83 8.47 1.14
CA VAL A 388 -0.61 8.78 1.31
C VAL A 388 -0.82 9.86 2.37
N MET A 389 -0.11 9.78 3.49
CA MET A 389 -0.23 10.75 4.59
C MET A 389 0.30 12.10 4.14
N VAL A 390 1.53 12.10 3.61
CA VAL A 390 2.21 13.29 3.14
C VAL A 390 1.37 14.00 2.09
N THR A 391 0.87 13.26 1.10
CA THR A 391 0.06 13.79 0.00
C THR A 391 -1.25 14.38 0.51
N SER A 392 -1.98 13.65 1.34
CA SER A 392 -3.31 14.06 1.78
C SER A 392 -3.27 15.30 2.68
N LEU A 393 -2.28 15.36 3.58
CA LEU A 393 -2.07 16.51 4.46
C LEU A 393 -1.53 17.73 3.69
N MET A 394 -0.62 17.52 2.73
CA MET A 394 -0.14 18.60 1.87
C MET A 394 -1.26 19.17 0.99
N ASP A 395 -2.15 18.33 0.45
CA ASP A 395 -3.26 18.79 -0.38
C ASP A 395 -4.31 19.58 0.45
N ALA A 396 -4.44 19.29 1.75
CA ALA A 396 -5.37 19.94 2.66
C ALA A 396 -4.83 21.24 3.29
N PHE A 397 -3.59 21.20 3.81
CA PHE A 397 -3.05 22.21 4.72
C PHE A 397 -1.70 22.76 4.24
N HIS A 398 -1.44 22.79 2.93
CA HIS A 398 -0.15 23.20 2.36
C HIS A 398 0.44 24.46 3.00
N ARG A 399 -0.32 25.55 3.06
CA ARG A 399 0.16 26.85 3.55
C ARG A 399 0.53 26.79 5.02
N ASP A 400 -0.31 26.20 5.86
CA ASP A 400 -0.08 26.09 7.29
C ASP A 400 1.14 25.19 7.59
N LEU A 401 1.25 24.07 6.88
CA LEU A 401 2.37 23.14 7.01
C LEU A 401 3.69 23.76 6.55
N MET A 402 3.71 24.49 5.44
CA MET A 402 4.91 25.18 4.97
C MET A 402 5.29 26.36 5.87
N ASN A 403 4.34 27.03 6.51
CA ASN A 403 4.63 28.05 7.52
C ASN A 403 5.30 27.45 8.78
N ILE A 404 4.84 26.29 9.24
CA ILE A 404 5.35 25.62 10.44
C ILE A 404 6.73 24.97 10.16
N PHE A 405 6.79 24.09 9.16
CA PHE A 405 7.98 23.26 8.91
C PHE A 405 9.01 23.93 8.01
N ARG A 406 8.64 25.01 7.30
CA ARG A 406 9.43 25.74 6.27
C ARG A 406 9.79 24.91 5.04
N ARG A 407 10.01 23.61 5.17
CA ARG A 407 10.41 22.68 4.13
C ARG A 407 9.66 21.35 4.23
N LYS A 408 9.33 20.75 3.09
CA LYS A 408 8.61 19.47 3.00
C LYS A 408 9.38 18.36 3.73
N GLU A 409 10.70 18.35 3.67
CA GLU A 409 11.56 17.33 4.26
C GLU A 409 11.34 17.20 5.78
N PHE A 410 11.25 18.32 6.51
CA PHE A 410 11.00 18.30 7.96
C PHE A 410 9.58 17.85 8.31
N PHE A 411 8.61 18.15 7.45
CA PHE A 411 7.25 17.64 7.61
C PHE A 411 7.19 16.12 7.45
N VAL A 412 7.90 15.56 6.45
CA VAL A 412 8.00 14.11 6.29
C VAL A 412 8.70 13.47 7.48
N LEU A 413 9.78 14.08 7.99
CA LEU A 413 10.47 13.62 9.20
C LEU A 413 9.54 13.59 10.41
N ALA A 414 8.68 14.60 10.57
CA ALA A 414 7.71 14.64 11.66
C ALA A 414 6.69 13.50 11.57
N ILE A 415 6.18 13.20 10.36
CA ILE A 415 5.27 12.05 10.16
C ILE A 415 5.96 10.74 10.53
N CYS A 416 7.18 10.49 10.03
CA CYS A 416 7.96 9.30 10.38
C CYS A 416 8.23 9.22 11.89
N GLY A 417 8.55 10.35 12.53
CA GLY A 417 8.79 10.42 13.97
C GLY A 417 7.56 10.07 14.80
N VAL A 418 6.39 10.60 14.42
CA VAL A 418 5.12 10.25 15.10
C VAL A 418 4.78 8.77 14.91
N ALA A 419 4.90 8.25 13.69
CA ALA A 419 4.66 6.84 13.41
C ALA A 419 5.64 5.92 14.17
N CYS A 420 6.90 6.32 14.30
CA CYS A 420 7.90 5.63 15.12
C CYS A 420 7.52 5.56 16.59
N LEU A 421 7.05 6.67 17.17
CA LEU A 421 6.63 6.70 18.58
C LEU A 421 5.41 5.82 18.81
N LEU A 422 4.45 5.82 17.88
CA LEU A 422 3.28 4.95 17.97
C LEU A 422 3.60 3.47 17.74
N GLY A 423 4.73 3.14 17.12
CA GLY A 423 5.21 1.77 16.92
C GLY A 423 5.87 1.13 18.15
N ILE A 424 6.17 1.91 19.21
CA ILE A 424 6.86 1.42 20.42
C ILE A 424 6.16 0.21 21.07
N PRO A 425 4.82 0.18 21.25
CA PRO A 425 4.14 -0.97 21.85
C PRO A 425 4.38 -2.29 21.09
N CYS A 426 4.63 -2.24 19.78
CA CYS A 426 4.87 -3.42 18.95
C CYS A 426 6.31 -3.97 19.07
N VAL A 427 7.23 -3.23 19.68
CA VAL A 427 8.62 -3.68 19.96
C VAL A 427 8.86 -3.94 21.45
N MET A 428 7.82 -3.93 22.28
CA MET A 428 7.87 -4.47 23.63
C MET A 428 7.76 -6.01 23.62
N GLN A 429 7.98 -6.66 24.76
CA GLN A 429 7.83 -8.12 24.88
C GLN A 429 6.40 -8.61 24.55
N VAL A 430 5.37 -7.80 24.82
CA VAL A 430 3.97 -8.06 24.39
C VAL A 430 3.73 -7.82 22.89
N GLY A 431 4.72 -7.29 22.17
CA GLY A 431 4.56 -6.63 20.88
C GLY A 431 3.95 -7.50 19.77
N ILE A 432 4.21 -8.80 19.77
CA ILE A 432 3.63 -9.74 18.79
C ILE A 432 2.10 -9.83 18.91
N TYR A 433 1.54 -9.74 20.12
CA TYR A 433 0.10 -9.73 20.32
C TYR A 433 -0.54 -8.42 19.88
N VAL A 434 0.14 -7.30 20.14
CA VAL A 434 -0.30 -5.96 19.68
C VAL A 434 -0.29 -5.91 18.16
N PHE A 435 0.79 -6.37 17.54
CA PHE A 435 0.92 -6.52 16.10
C PHE A 435 -0.22 -7.36 15.52
N GLN A 436 -0.47 -8.56 16.08
CA GLN A 436 -1.52 -9.45 15.59
C GLN A 436 -2.93 -8.83 15.70
N LEU A 437 -3.17 -8.07 16.77
CA LEU A 437 -4.44 -7.37 16.95
C LEU A 437 -4.62 -6.25 15.92
N MET A 438 -3.56 -5.47 15.66
CA MET A 438 -3.58 -4.41 14.65
C MET A 438 -3.77 -4.98 13.24
N ASP A 439 -3.01 -6.01 12.86
CA ASP A 439 -3.06 -6.64 11.55
C ASP A 439 -4.46 -7.25 11.27
N HIS A 440 -4.98 -8.06 12.20
CA HIS A 440 -6.27 -8.73 12.03
C HIS A 440 -7.43 -7.75 11.85
N TYR A 441 -7.54 -6.74 12.72
CA TYR A 441 -8.66 -5.80 12.68
C TYR A 441 -8.52 -4.74 11.58
N THR A 442 -7.30 -4.40 11.17
CA THR A 442 -7.07 -3.42 10.09
C THR A 442 -7.16 -4.08 8.71
N ALA A 443 -6.36 -5.12 8.46
CA ALA A 443 -6.17 -5.70 7.13
C ALA A 443 -7.32 -6.61 6.66
N ILE A 444 -8.18 -7.06 7.57
CA ILE A 444 -9.31 -7.94 7.24
C ILE A 444 -10.63 -7.20 7.39
N VAL A 445 -10.88 -6.56 8.54
CA VAL A 445 -12.17 -5.90 8.80
C VAL A 445 -12.25 -4.56 8.07
N SER A 446 -11.35 -3.62 8.38
CA SER A 446 -11.48 -2.25 7.87
C SER A 446 -11.37 -2.11 6.34
N ILE A 447 -10.46 -2.84 5.70
CA ILE A 447 -10.26 -2.75 4.24
C ILE A 447 -11.52 -3.14 3.47
N MET A 448 -12.24 -4.18 3.89
CA MET A 448 -13.43 -4.64 3.18
C MET A 448 -14.55 -3.59 3.21
N PHE A 449 -14.76 -2.94 4.37
CA PHE A 449 -15.70 -1.82 4.47
C PHE A 449 -15.28 -0.65 3.59
N LEU A 450 -13.98 -0.33 3.59
CA LEU A 450 -13.44 0.79 2.83
C LEU A 450 -13.62 0.58 1.33
N ALA A 451 -13.23 -0.59 0.82
CA ALA A 451 -13.38 -0.97 -0.58
C ALA A 451 -14.85 -0.93 -1.03
N PHE A 452 -15.78 -1.39 -0.19
CA PHE A 452 -17.22 -1.33 -0.46
C PHE A 452 -17.70 0.12 -0.66
N PHE A 453 -17.40 1.02 0.27
CA PHE A 453 -17.85 2.41 0.17
C PHE A 453 -17.14 3.20 -0.92
N GLU A 454 -15.87 2.89 -1.22
CA GLU A 454 -15.15 3.48 -2.35
C GLU A 454 -15.79 3.12 -3.69
N VAL A 455 -16.11 1.84 -3.89
CA VAL A 455 -16.78 1.39 -5.11
C VAL A 455 -18.16 2.02 -5.26
N ILE A 456 -18.93 2.16 -4.17
CA ILE A 456 -20.20 2.89 -4.21
C ILE A 456 -19.99 4.37 -4.55
N ALA A 457 -18.97 5.02 -3.99
CA ALA A 457 -18.67 6.42 -4.25
C ALA A 457 -18.34 6.66 -5.72
N ILE A 458 -17.49 5.82 -6.30
CA ILE A 458 -16.95 6.03 -7.64
C ILE A 458 -17.87 5.43 -8.72
N CYS A 459 -18.28 4.18 -8.57
CA CYS A 459 -18.98 3.46 -9.63
C CYS A 459 -20.47 3.82 -9.71
N TRP A 460 -21.15 3.95 -8.57
CA TRP A 460 -22.59 4.21 -8.52
C TRP A 460 -22.95 5.68 -8.28
N SER A 461 -22.27 6.36 -7.36
CA SER A 461 -22.59 7.76 -7.02
C SER A 461 -22.05 8.73 -8.06
N TYR A 462 -20.75 8.67 -8.36
CA TYR A 462 -20.15 9.49 -9.42
C TYR A 462 -20.57 9.01 -10.82
N GLY A 463 -20.59 7.69 -11.00
CA GLY A 463 -21.14 7.02 -12.17
C GLY A 463 -20.09 6.60 -13.19
N VAL A 464 -20.20 5.35 -13.65
CA VAL A 464 -19.31 4.75 -14.66
C VAL A 464 -19.25 5.57 -15.96
N THR A 465 -20.33 6.25 -16.35
CA THR A 465 -20.37 7.09 -17.56
C THR A 465 -19.41 8.28 -17.44
N ARG A 466 -19.37 8.95 -16.28
CA ARG A 466 -18.44 10.07 -16.03
C ARG A 466 -17.01 9.58 -15.94
N LEU A 467 -16.78 8.49 -15.19
CA LEU A 467 -15.46 7.86 -15.11
C LEU A 467 -14.93 7.48 -16.51
N SER A 468 -15.78 6.93 -17.37
CA SER A 468 -15.43 6.58 -18.75
C SER A 468 -15.14 7.81 -19.62
N ALA A 469 -15.81 8.94 -19.36
CA ALA A 469 -15.54 10.20 -20.03
C ALA A 469 -14.19 10.78 -19.61
N ASN A 470 -13.87 10.76 -18.31
CA ASN A 470 -12.57 11.20 -17.78
C ASN A 470 -11.42 10.40 -18.38
N VAL A 471 -11.57 9.07 -18.48
CA VAL A 471 -10.55 8.22 -19.12
C VAL A 471 -10.40 8.57 -20.60
N LYS A 472 -11.51 8.84 -21.31
CA LYS A 472 -11.47 9.27 -22.72
C LYS A 472 -10.74 10.61 -22.86
N GLU A 473 -10.93 11.52 -21.91
CA GLU A 473 -10.25 12.82 -21.90
C GLU A 473 -8.73 12.66 -21.70
N MET A 474 -8.30 11.76 -20.81
CA MET A 474 -6.88 11.51 -20.56
C MET A 474 -6.19 10.72 -21.69
N ASN A 475 -6.80 9.64 -22.18
CA ASN A 475 -6.15 8.66 -23.06
C ASN A 475 -6.73 8.63 -24.49
N GLY A 476 -7.65 9.53 -24.83
CA GLY A 476 -8.34 9.61 -26.13
C GLY A 476 -9.39 8.52 -26.39
N SER A 477 -9.39 7.43 -25.61
CA SER A 477 -10.27 6.27 -25.80
C SER A 477 -11.05 5.93 -24.54
N ARG A 478 -12.30 5.47 -24.71
CA ARG A 478 -13.13 5.01 -23.59
C ARG A 478 -12.67 3.64 -23.10
N PRO A 479 -12.84 3.33 -21.80
CA PRO A 479 -12.65 1.98 -21.28
C PRO A 479 -13.45 0.94 -22.06
N ASN A 480 -12.85 -0.25 -22.22
CA ASN A 480 -13.55 -1.40 -22.80
C ASN A 480 -14.86 -1.70 -22.02
N ILE A 481 -15.84 -2.27 -22.70
CA ILE A 481 -17.12 -2.70 -22.12
C ILE A 481 -16.88 -3.61 -20.92
N PHE A 482 -15.87 -4.49 -20.99
CA PHE A 482 -15.44 -5.33 -19.88
C PHE A 482 -15.24 -4.55 -18.57
N PHE A 483 -14.40 -3.51 -18.57
CA PHE A 483 -14.14 -2.69 -17.38
C PHE A 483 -15.40 -1.96 -16.90
N ARG A 484 -16.22 -1.46 -17.83
CA ARG A 484 -17.48 -0.80 -17.50
C ARG A 484 -18.49 -1.72 -16.82
N VAL A 485 -18.61 -2.97 -17.29
CA VAL A 485 -19.46 -4.00 -16.66
C VAL A 485 -18.90 -4.39 -15.30
N CYS A 486 -17.58 -4.51 -15.18
CA CYS A 486 -16.94 -4.81 -13.90
C CYS A 486 -17.23 -3.73 -12.86
N TRP A 487 -17.05 -2.45 -13.21
CA TRP A 487 -17.34 -1.33 -12.31
C TRP A 487 -18.82 -1.19 -11.98
N LEU A 488 -19.71 -1.37 -12.96
CA LEU A 488 -21.14 -1.13 -12.76
C LEU A 488 -21.81 -2.23 -11.94
N VAL A 489 -21.46 -3.50 -12.18
CA VAL A 489 -22.21 -4.66 -11.65
C VAL A 489 -21.31 -5.60 -10.88
N VAL A 490 -20.24 -6.12 -11.50
CA VAL A 490 -19.48 -7.25 -10.94
C VAL A 490 -18.80 -6.87 -9.63
N ALA A 491 -18.08 -5.75 -9.60
CA ALA A 491 -17.34 -5.33 -8.42
C ALA A 491 -18.26 -4.94 -7.24
N PRO A 492 -19.30 -4.11 -7.43
CA PRO A 492 -20.24 -3.83 -6.34
C PRO A 492 -20.89 -5.09 -5.77
N VAL A 493 -21.36 -6.01 -6.63
CA VAL A 493 -22.03 -7.24 -6.18
C VAL A 493 -21.06 -8.17 -5.45
N LEU A 494 -19.89 -8.46 -6.03
CA LEU A 494 -18.93 -9.36 -5.41
C LEU A 494 -18.39 -8.80 -4.09
N ILE A 495 -18.05 -7.51 -4.02
CA ILE A 495 -17.60 -6.90 -2.76
C ILE A 495 -18.70 -6.93 -1.71
N THR A 496 -19.96 -6.70 -2.08
CA THR A 496 -21.09 -6.84 -1.14
C THR A 496 -21.21 -8.27 -0.62
N VAL A 497 -21.11 -9.27 -1.49
CA VAL A 497 -21.13 -10.69 -1.10
C VAL A 497 -19.96 -11.01 -0.16
N ILE A 498 -18.74 -10.60 -0.51
CA ILE A 498 -17.54 -10.82 0.31
C ILE A 498 -17.67 -10.14 1.67
N LEU A 499 -18.18 -8.91 1.73
CA LEU A 499 -18.39 -8.17 2.97
C LEU A 499 -19.40 -8.89 3.87
N ILE A 500 -20.54 -9.34 3.33
CA ILE A 500 -21.55 -10.10 4.08
C ILE A 500 -20.95 -11.39 4.64
N PHE A 501 -20.24 -12.17 3.83
CA PHE A 501 -19.60 -13.40 4.29
C PHE A 501 -18.50 -13.15 5.32
N SER A 502 -17.70 -12.09 5.15
CA SER A 502 -16.67 -11.68 6.11
C SER A 502 -17.27 -11.35 7.49
N ILE A 503 -18.45 -10.70 7.52
CA ILE A 503 -19.18 -10.43 8.76
C ILE A 503 -19.74 -11.72 9.38
N ILE A 504 -20.39 -12.58 8.58
CA ILE A 504 -20.99 -13.84 9.06
C ILE A 504 -19.93 -14.79 9.61
N GLN A 505 -18.78 -14.88 8.96
CA GLN A 505 -17.70 -15.80 9.31
C GLN A 505 -16.65 -15.15 10.20
N PHE A 506 -16.92 -13.96 10.76
CA PHE A 506 -15.98 -13.27 11.62
C PHE A 506 -15.57 -14.15 12.80
N LYS A 507 -14.26 -14.34 12.95
CA LYS A 507 -13.65 -15.03 14.10
C LYS A 507 -12.79 -14.04 14.88
N PRO A 508 -12.87 -14.03 16.22
CA PRO A 508 -11.97 -13.23 17.03
C PRO A 508 -10.51 -13.53 16.72
N ALA A 509 -9.66 -12.50 16.82
CA ALA A 509 -8.22 -12.64 16.64
C ALA A 509 -7.67 -13.73 17.57
N ARG A 510 -6.69 -14.50 17.06
CA ARG A 510 -5.93 -15.52 17.79
C ARG A 510 -4.48 -15.44 17.36
N TYR A 511 -3.58 -15.81 18.26
CA TYR A 511 -2.16 -15.96 17.95
C TYR A 511 -1.75 -17.38 18.37
N GLU A 512 -1.44 -18.25 17.42
CA GLU A 512 -1.23 -19.67 17.68
C GLU A 512 -2.41 -20.29 18.47
N GLN A 513 -2.17 -20.80 19.68
CA GLN A 513 -3.17 -21.33 20.60
C GLN A 513 -3.74 -20.27 21.56
N TYR A 514 -3.16 -19.07 21.58
CA TYR A 514 -3.59 -17.98 22.45
C TYR A 514 -4.89 -17.34 21.95
N VAL A 515 -5.88 -17.28 22.83
CA VAL A 515 -7.16 -16.61 22.59
C VAL A 515 -7.16 -15.27 23.32
N PHE A 516 -7.37 -14.19 22.58
CA PHE A 516 -7.37 -12.85 23.14
C PHE A 516 -8.54 -12.66 24.12
N PRO A 517 -8.31 -12.05 25.30
CA PRO A 517 -9.37 -11.73 26.25
C PRO A 517 -10.33 -10.67 25.67
N SER A 518 -11.56 -10.63 26.20
CA SER A 518 -12.63 -9.77 25.66
C SER A 518 -12.26 -8.28 25.62
N TRP A 519 -11.52 -7.78 26.60
CA TRP A 519 -11.08 -6.38 26.63
C TRP A 519 -10.11 -6.08 25.46
N ALA A 520 -9.22 -7.02 25.13
CA ALA A 520 -8.25 -6.86 24.04
C ALA A 520 -8.95 -6.96 22.68
N GLN A 521 -9.97 -7.82 22.56
CA GLN A 521 -10.85 -7.80 21.39
C GLN A 521 -11.57 -6.44 21.25
N GLY A 522 -12.00 -5.83 22.37
CA GLY A 522 -12.54 -4.47 22.39
C GLY A 522 -11.56 -3.43 21.87
N VAL A 523 -10.27 -3.51 22.24
CA VAL A 523 -9.20 -2.67 21.69
C VAL A 523 -9.07 -2.87 20.17
N GLY A 524 -9.14 -4.11 19.69
CA GLY A 524 -9.15 -4.42 18.26
C GLY A 524 -10.29 -3.74 17.51
N TRP A 525 -11.50 -3.76 18.07
CA TRP A 525 -12.65 -3.02 17.52
C TRP A 525 -12.45 -1.51 17.53
N CYS A 526 -11.82 -0.95 18.58
CA CYS A 526 -11.46 0.47 18.59
C CYS A 526 -10.48 0.82 17.46
N ILE A 527 -9.50 -0.04 17.17
CA ILE A 527 -8.56 0.14 16.05
C ILE A 527 -9.31 0.11 14.71
N ALA A 528 -10.20 -0.87 14.50
CA ALA A 528 -11.03 -0.93 13.30
C ALA A 528 -11.87 0.35 13.14
N LEU A 529 -12.58 0.76 14.20
CA LEU A 529 -13.43 1.95 14.20
C LEU A 529 -12.64 3.24 13.97
N ALA A 530 -11.39 3.35 14.45
CA ALA A 530 -10.54 4.52 14.24
C ALA A 530 -10.33 4.84 12.74
N SER A 531 -10.44 3.83 11.87
CA SER A 531 -10.43 4.00 10.41
C SER A 531 -11.83 4.14 9.80
N ILE A 532 -12.80 3.31 10.18
CA ILE A 532 -14.10 3.23 9.51
C ILE A 532 -15.03 4.41 9.88
N ILE A 533 -14.91 4.98 11.09
CA ILE A 533 -15.82 6.01 11.61
C ILE A 533 -15.83 7.29 10.77
N TRP A 534 -14.77 7.55 10.00
CA TRP A 534 -14.67 8.71 9.13
C TRP A 534 -15.69 8.70 7.99
N ILE A 535 -16.19 7.52 7.59
CA ILE A 535 -17.20 7.37 6.53
C ILE A 535 -18.52 8.05 6.95
N PRO A 536 -19.18 7.64 8.06
CA PRO A 536 -20.40 8.30 8.51
C PRO A 536 -20.16 9.75 8.97
N LEU A 537 -19.04 10.04 9.66
CA LEU A 537 -18.71 11.40 10.08
C LEU A 537 -18.54 12.36 8.89
N GLY A 538 -17.89 11.89 7.82
CA GLY A 538 -17.73 12.64 6.57
C GLY A 538 -19.08 12.96 5.93
N ALA A 539 -20.01 12.01 5.92
CA ALA A 539 -21.37 12.20 5.41
C ALA A 539 -22.15 13.23 6.24
N ILE A 540 -22.15 13.10 7.57
CA ILE A 540 -22.82 14.04 8.49
C ILE A 540 -22.25 15.45 8.31
N HIS A 541 -20.93 15.59 8.28
CA HIS A 541 -20.27 16.87 8.08
C HIS A 541 -20.64 17.52 6.74
N THR A 542 -20.70 16.74 5.65
CA THR A 542 -21.12 17.26 4.34
C THR A 542 -22.57 17.74 4.36
N LEU A 543 -23.48 16.97 4.97
CA LEU A 543 -24.89 17.36 5.10
C LEU A 543 -25.09 18.60 5.98
N TRP A 544 -24.23 18.80 6.98
CA TRP A 544 -24.27 19.99 7.83
C TRP A 544 -23.84 21.27 7.10
N LEU A 545 -22.78 21.19 6.28
CA LEU A 545 -22.25 22.34 5.52
C LEU A 545 -23.09 22.77 4.31
N LEU A 546 -23.84 21.83 3.71
CA LEU A 546 -24.64 22.12 2.53
C LEU A 546 -25.90 22.90 2.93
N PRO A 547 -26.22 24.02 2.27
CA PRO A 547 -27.43 24.78 2.52
C PRO A 547 -28.64 24.08 1.88
N GLY A 548 -29.85 24.40 2.35
CA GLY A 548 -31.12 23.93 1.77
C GLY A 548 -31.83 22.83 2.56
N THR A 549 -32.89 22.29 1.98
CA THR A 549 -33.68 21.19 2.58
C THR A 549 -32.93 19.86 2.52
N LEU A 550 -33.35 18.85 3.29
CA LEU A 550 -32.68 17.54 3.34
C LEU A 550 -32.49 16.92 1.94
N LEU A 551 -33.51 17.01 1.07
CA LEU A 551 -33.46 16.48 -0.29
C LEU A 551 -32.48 17.26 -1.18
N GLN A 552 -32.43 18.59 -1.04
CA GLN A 552 -31.48 19.43 -1.77
C GLN A 552 -30.05 19.15 -1.31
N LYS A 553 -29.83 19.04 0.01
CA LYS A 553 -28.55 18.66 0.60
C LYS A 553 -28.08 17.31 0.10
N LEU A 554 -28.95 16.31 0.06
CA LEU A 554 -28.62 14.97 -0.42
C LEU A 554 -28.25 15.00 -1.92
N LYS A 555 -29.03 15.70 -2.74
CA LYS A 555 -28.72 15.87 -4.17
C LYS A 555 -27.37 16.56 -4.37
N LEU A 556 -27.12 17.67 -3.69
CA LEU A 556 -25.85 18.41 -3.73
C LEU A 556 -24.67 17.55 -3.24
N SER A 557 -24.88 16.72 -2.21
CA SER A 557 -23.82 15.87 -1.63
C SER A 557 -23.35 14.74 -2.56
N ILE A 558 -24.18 14.34 -3.52
CA ILE A 558 -23.83 13.34 -4.55
C ILE A 558 -23.34 14.03 -5.84
N THR A 559 -23.49 15.35 -5.95
CA THR A 559 -23.07 16.09 -7.13
C THR A 559 -21.56 16.31 -7.10
N PRO A 560 -20.82 15.95 -8.16
CA PRO A 560 -19.38 16.16 -8.21
C PRO A 560 -19.02 17.65 -8.07
N PHE A 561 -17.87 17.94 -7.45
CA PHE A 561 -17.34 19.29 -7.23
C PHE A 561 -18.21 20.25 -6.41
N ALA A 562 -19.33 19.80 -5.82
CA ALA A 562 -20.23 20.68 -5.06
C ALA A 562 -19.56 21.37 -3.86
N LEU A 563 -18.51 20.75 -3.29
CA LEU A 563 -17.71 21.36 -2.22
C LEU A 563 -16.65 22.35 -2.73
N ASN A 564 -16.16 22.19 -3.97
CA ASN A 564 -15.17 23.10 -4.57
C ASN A 564 -15.80 24.44 -4.98
N GLY A 565 -17.10 24.45 -5.27
CA GLY A 565 -17.86 25.67 -5.59
C GLY A 565 -17.93 26.71 -4.47
N LYS A 566 -17.57 26.35 -3.22
CA LYS A 566 -17.44 27.31 -2.10
C LYS A 566 -16.00 27.77 -1.84
N SER A 567 -14.99 27.11 -2.42
CA SER A 567 -13.58 27.43 -2.15
C SER A 567 -12.87 28.19 -3.28
N LYS A 568 -13.38 28.17 -4.53
CA LYS A 568 -12.93 29.07 -5.63
C LYS A 568 -14.01 29.27 -6.70
N MET A 569 -14.39 30.52 -6.93
CA MET A 569 -14.67 31.08 -8.26
C MET A 569 -14.06 32.49 -8.30
N PRO A 570 -13.51 33.00 -9.43
CA PRO A 570 -13.56 32.46 -10.80
C PRO A 570 -12.20 32.47 -11.56
N TYR A 571 -12.10 31.68 -12.64
CA TYR A 571 -11.32 31.90 -13.87
C TYR A 571 -11.82 30.82 -14.84
N TYR A 572 -12.61 31.05 -15.89
CA TYR A 572 -12.78 32.19 -16.80
C TYR A 572 -14.26 32.53 -17.02
N GLU A 573 -14.54 33.82 -17.17
CA GLU A 573 -15.77 34.36 -17.77
C GLU A 573 -15.92 33.97 -19.25
N ARG A 574 -17.17 33.83 -19.70
CA ARG A 574 -17.86 34.80 -20.60
C ARG A 574 -19.27 34.28 -20.90
N GLY A 575 -20.31 35.09 -20.99
CA GLY A 575 -20.42 36.54 -21.10
C GLY A 575 -21.62 36.85 -22.01
N GLY A 576 -22.27 37.99 -21.79
CA GLY A 576 -23.22 38.59 -22.74
C GLY A 576 -24.63 37.96 -22.80
N PRO A 577 -25.65 38.76 -23.13
CA PRO A 577 -27.02 38.30 -23.24
C PRO A 577 -27.13 37.40 -24.48
N ASP A 578 -27.85 36.30 -24.32
CA ASP A 578 -28.34 35.37 -25.36
C ASP A 578 -27.86 33.94 -25.08
N GLY A 579 -28.67 33.26 -24.27
CA GLY A 579 -28.43 31.89 -23.84
C GLY A 579 -28.68 30.89 -24.96
N HIS A 580 -27.64 30.18 -25.39
CA HIS A 580 -27.72 28.81 -25.88
C HIS A 580 -26.44 28.03 -25.55
N PRO A 581 -26.52 26.75 -25.12
CA PRO A 581 -25.35 25.98 -24.69
C PRO A 581 -24.64 25.31 -25.88
N GLY A 582 -23.41 25.75 -26.18
CA GLY A 582 -22.52 25.13 -27.17
C GLY A 582 -21.41 24.31 -26.49
N ILE A 583 -21.30 23.05 -26.88
CA ILE A 583 -20.23 22.12 -26.48
C ILE A 583 -18.94 22.50 -27.24
N ALA A 584 -17.85 22.82 -26.53
CA ALA A 584 -16.57 23.12 -27.16
C ALA A 584 -15.69 21.87 -27.26
N VAL A 585 -15.50 21.45 -28.51
CA VAL A 585 -14.54 20.48 -29.02
C VAL A 585 -13.14 21.13 -29.06
N ILE A 586 -12.10 20.44 -28.61
CA ILE A 586 -10.72 20.79 -28.92
C ILE A 586 -10.41 20.18 -30.29
N SER A 587 -10.42 20.99 -31.35
CA SER A 587 -9.78 20.66 -32.62
C SER A 587 -8.54 21.51 -32.81
N SER A 588 -7.40 20.84 -32.90
CA SER A 588 -6.18 21.36 -33.50
C SER A 588 -6.38 21.66 -34.98
N ASN A 589 -5.81 22.79 -35.42
CA ASN A 589 -5.50 23.24 -36.80
C ASN A 589 -6.23 24.53 -37.19
N THR A 590 -5.50 25.64 -37.26
CA THR A 590 -5.44 26.47 -38.47
C THR A 590 -4.28 27.46 -38.41
N GLU A 591 -3.52 27.43 -39.50
CA GLU A 591 -2.54 28.34 -40.10
C GLU A 591 -2.59 29.84 -39.70
N LEU A 592 -1.39 30.41 -39.57
CA LEU A 592 -1.11 31.84 -39.46
C LEU A 592 -1.46 32.57 -40.77
N PRO A 593 -2.17 33.72 -40.77
CA PRO A 593 -2.29 34.55 -41.95
C PRO A 593 -1.14 35.55 -42.07
N GLU A 594 -0.60 35.64 -43.28
CA GLU A 594 0.38 36.62 -43.75
C GLU A 594 -0.10 38.06 -43.57
N LYS A 595 0.84 38.96 -43.21
CA LYS A 595 0.64 40.41 -43.20
C LYS A 595 0.74 40.97 -44.63
N PRO A 596 -0.14 41.90 -45.06
CA PRO A 596 0.02 42.57 -46.33
C PRO A 596 1.05 43.71 -46.24
N LEU A 597 1.89 43.83 -47.28
CA LEU A 597 2.72 44.99 -47.58
C LEU A 597 1.84 46.21 -47.88
N SER A 598 2.15 47.36 -47.27
CA SER A 598 1.79 48.67 -47.83
C SER A 598 3.02 49.58 -47.83
N GLN A 599 3.55 49.82 -49.03
CA GLN A 599 4.48 50.89 -49.36
C GLN A 599 3.78 52.25 -49.23
N THR A 600 4.45 53.29 -48.72
CA THR A 600 5.01 54.42 -49.49
C THR A 600 5.30 55.64 -48.60
N LYS A 601 6.50 56.24 -48.85
CA LYS A 601 6.86 57.68 -48.95
C LYS A 601 6.43 58.61 -47.79
N PHE A 602 7.27 59.41 -47.16
CA PHE A 602 8.52 60.11 -47.51
C PHE A 602 9.45 60.16 -46.29
#